data_AF-A0A3D3A5Z0-F1
#
_entry.id   AF-A0A3D3A5Z0-F1
#
_cell.length_a   1.000
_cell.length_b   1.000
_cell.length_c   1.000
_cell.angle_alpha   90.00
_cell.angle_beta   90.00
_cell.angle_gamma   90.00
#
_symmetry.space_group_name_H-M   'P 1'
#
loop_
_entity.id
_entity.type
_entity.pdbx_description
1 polymer ?
#
loop_
_entity_poly.entity_id
_entity_poly.type
_entity_poly.pdbx_seq_one_letter_code
_entity_poly.pdbx_strand_id
1 'polypeptide(L)'
;DPAANNDDGSCIISGCTNPNAENYNPEANNDDGSCVATGCTYPGADNYDAVNTAEDGSCIFSGCTDATADNYIPYANNDDGSCVFEPCAGGDCPLDTNGDGEIGSADLLDFLVAFGQACEDL
;
A
#
# COMPACT_ATOMS: atom_id res chain seq x y z
N ASP A 1 -27.71 -43.45 -8.26
CA ASP A 1 -28.17 -44.80 -8.62
C ASP A 1 -27.11 -45.43 -9.53
N PRO A 2 -26.51 -46.58 -9.18
CA PRO A 2 -25.50 -47.25 -10.00
C PRO A 2 -25.98 -47.68 -11.41
N ALA A 3 -27.29 -47.62 -11.68
CA ALA A 3 -27.88 -47.92 -12.99
C ALA A 3 -28.17 -46.67 -13.86
N ALA A 4 -27.86 -45.47 -13.38
CA ALA A 4 -28.07 -44.23 -14.15
C ALA A 4 -27.10 -44.16 -15.34
N ASN A 5 -27.64 -44.21 -16.56
CA ASN A 5 -26.89 -44.16 -17.83
C ASN A 5 -27.39 -43.07 -18.80
N ASN A 6 -28.37 -42.27 -18.38
CA ASN A 6 -28.86 -41.09 -19.08
C ASN A 6 -28.69 -39.89 -18.15
N ASP A 7 -28.01 -38.86 -18.65
CA ASP A 7 -27.89 -37.56 -17.98
C ASP A 7 -29.12 -36.72 -18.34
N ASP A 8 -30.05 -36.61 -17.40
CA ASP A 8 -31.24 -35.77 -17.50
C ASP A 8 -31.06 -34.40 -16.84
N GLY A 9 -29.83 -34.05 -16.46
CA GLY A 9 -29.50 -32.80 -15.77
C GLY A 9 -30.03 -32.71 -14.33
N SER A 10 -30.56 -33.80 -13.76
CA SER A 10 -31.07 -33.82 -12.38
C SER A 10 -29.99 -33.95 -11.31
N CYS A 11 -28.74 -34.22 -11.70
CA CYS A 11 -27.61 -34.32 -10.78
C CYS A 11 -27.33 -32.98 -10.12
N ILE A 12 -27.41 -32.92 -8.79
CA ILE A 12 -26.93 -31.79 -8.00
C ILE A 12 -25.41 -31.94 -7.85
N ILE A 13 -24.67 -30.99 -8.42
CA ILE A 13 -23.23 -30.89 -8.29
C ILE A 13 -22.96 -29.70 -7.38
N SER A 14 -22.55 -30.00 -6.14
CA SER A 14 -22.15 -29.00 -5.16
C SER A 14 -20.74 -28.50 -5.44
N GLY A 15 -20.55 -27.18 -5.35
CA GLY A 15 -19.25 -26.52 -5.48
C GLY A 15 -19.44 -25.02 -5.65
N CYS A 16 -18.35 -24.27 -5.73
CA CYS A 16 -18.44 -22.83 -5.93
C CYS A 16 -19.04 -22.47 -7.31
N THR A 17 -20.16 -21.76 -7.32
CA THR A 17 -20.83 -21.30 -8.56
C THR A 17 -20.46 -19.88 -8.96
N ASN A 18 -19.63 -19.18 -8.19
CA ASN A 18 -19.20 -17.81 -8.49
C ASN A 18 -18.06 -17.82 -9.53
N PRO A 19 -18.25 -17.29 -10.75
CA PRO A 19 -17.22 -17.31 -11.80
C PRO A 19 -15.99 -16.45 -11.49
N ASN A 20 -16.08 -15.56 -10.49
CA ASN A 20 -14.97 -14.72 -10.06
C ASN A 20 -14.18 -15.32 -8.88
N ALA A 21 -14.58 -16.48 -8.35
CA ALA A 21 -13.85 -17.15 -7.28
C ALA A 21 -12.70 -18.03 -7.83
N GLU A 22 -11.61 -18.16 -7.07
CA GLU A 22 -10.46 -18.98 -7.49
C GLU A 22 -10.81 -20.45 -7.71
N ASN A 23 -11.73 -20.98 -6.91
CA ASN A 23 -12.18 -22.36 -6.95
C ASN A 23 -13.53 -22.53 -7.67
N TYR A 24 -13.86 -21.62 -8.60
CA TYR A 24 -15.05 -21.74 -9.44
C TYR A 24 -15.12 -23.12 -10.10
N ASN A 25 -16.25 -23.81 -9.91
CA ASN A 25 -16.54 -25.06 -10.57
C ASN A 25 -17.63 -24.82 -11.65
N PRO A 26 -17.28 -24.87 -12.95
CA PRO A 26 -18.26 -24.67 -14.02
C PRO A 26 -19.31 -25.78 -14.13
N GLU A 27 -19.09 -26.93 -13.51
CA GLU A 27 -20.05 -28.03 -13.45
C GLU A 27 -20.98 -27.92 -12.24
N ALA A 28 -20.65 -27.06 -11.26
CA ALA A 28 -21.49 -26.87 -10.08
C ALA A 28 -22.79 -26.12 -10.44
N ASN A 29 -23.90 -26.66 -9.96
CA ASN A 29 -25.23 -26.07 -10.10
C ASN A 29 -25.89 -25.77 -8.75
N ASN A 30 -25.20 -26.05 -7.65
CA ASN A 30 -25.60 -25.73 -6.30
C ASN A 30 -24.40 -25.18 -5.53
N ASP A 31 -24.46 -23.90 -5.14
CA ASP A 31 -23.43 -23.29 -4.32
C ASP A 31 -23.38 -23.97 -2.95
N ASP A 32 -22.20 -24.43 -2.56
CA ASP A 32 -21.94 -25.04 -1.26
C ASP A 32 -21.30 -24.06 -0.27
N GLY A 33 -21.13 -22.80 -0.66
CA GLY A 33 -20.48 -21.77 0.15
C GLY A 33 -18.97 -21.96 0.27
N SER A 34 -18.36 -22.84 -0.55
CA SER A 34 -16.91 -23.05 -0.57
C SER A 34 -16.16 -22.02 -1.40
N CYS A 35 -16.83 -21.06 -2.05
CA CYS A 35 -16.19 -20.06 -2.91
C CYS A 35 -15.05 -19.32 -2.19
N VAL A 36 -13.87 -19.36 -2.80
CA VAL A 36 -12.68 -18.65 -2.36
C VAL A 36 -12.68 -17.27 -3.01
N ALA A 37 -12.98 -16.25 -2.21
CA ALA A 37 -12.79 -14.86 -2.59
C ALA A 37 -11.37 -14.43 -2.24
N THR A 38 -10.68 -13.84 -3.21
CA THR A 38 -9.33 -13.32 -3.05
C THR A 38 -9.33 -11.81 -2.92
N GLY A 39 -8.47 -11.31 -2.05
CA GLY A 39 -8.26 -9.89 -1.83
C GLY A 39 -7.53 -9.70 -0.52
N CYS A 40 -7.59 -8.50 0.04
CA CYS A 40 -6.98 -8.26 1.34
C CYS A 40 -7.79 -8.87 2.50
N THR A 41 -7.12 -9.68 3.33
CA THR A 41 -7.69 -10.31 4.54
C THR A 41 -7.13 -9.74 5.84
N TYR A 42 -6.09 -8.88 5.79
CA TYR A 42 -5.55 -8.20 6.97
C TYR A 42 -6.50 -7.07 7.44
N PRO A 43 -7.10 -7.15 8.65
CA PRO A 43 -8.06 -6.15 9.13
C PRO A 43 -7.49 -4.73 9.34
N GLY A 44 -6.17 -4.58 9.32
CA GLY A 44 -5.48 -3.30 9.46
C GLY A 44 -5.16 -2.63 8.11
N ALA A 45 -5.52 -3.23 6.99
CA ALA A 45 -5.32 -2.64 5.67
C ALA A 45 -6.50 -1.75 5.25
N ASP A 46 -6.23 -0.73 4.44
CA ASP A 46 -7.22 0.24 3.98
C ASP A 46 -8.27 -0.38 3.04
N ASN A 47 -7.89 -1.45 2.33
CA ASN A 47 -8.76 -2.21 1.43
C ASN A 47 -9.15 -3.58 1.99
N TYR A 48 -9.13 -3.74 3.32
CA TYR A 48 -9.63 -4.95 3.97
C TYR A 48 -11.09 -5.22 3.58
N ASP A 49 -11.38 -6.46 3.19
CA ASP A 49 -12.74 -6.95 3.04
C ASP A 49 -12.90 -8.31 3.73
N ALA A 50 -13.83 -8.38 4.67
CA ALA A 50 -14.10 -9.57 5.45
C ALA A 50 -14.69 -10.73 4.63
N VAL A 51 -15.13 -10.48 3.38
CA VAL A 51 -15.56 -11.55 2.46
C VAL A 51 -14.39 -12.31 1.86
N ASN A 52 -13.18 -11.73 1.85
CA ASN A 52 -12.00 -12.39 1.31
C ASN A 52 -11.55 -13.51 2.25
N THR A 53 -11.39 -14.69 1.67
CA THR A 53 -10.99 -15.91 2.37
C THR A 53 -9.54 -16.31 2.07
N ALA A 54 -8.91 -15.65 1.09
CA ALA A 54 -7.54 -15.89 0.67
C ALA A 54 -6.83 -14.56 0.36
N GLU A 55 -5.59 -14.45 0.82
CA GLU A 55 -4.73 -13.29 0.56
C GLU A 55 -4.16 -13.32 -0.85
N ASP A 56 -4.30 -12.23 -1.60
CA ASP A 56 -3.71 -12.05 -2.94
C ASP A 56 -2.53 -11.07 -2.97
N GLY A 57 -2.18 -10.49 -1.83
CA GLY A 57 -1.12 -9.48 -1.71
C GLY A 57 -1.54 -8.07 -2.15
N SER A 58 -2.83 -7.82 -2.37
CA SER A 58 -3.37 -6.50 -2.73
C SER A 58 -3.52 -5.54 -1.55
N CYS A 59 -3.22 -5.96 -0.32
CA CYS A 59 -3.41 -5.13 0.88
C CYS A 59 -2.67 -3.80 0.80
N ILE A 60 -3.39 -2.72 1.11
CA ILE A 60 -2.88 -1.35 1.15
C ILE A 60 -2.72 -0.95 2.61
N PHE A 61 -1.52 -0.52 2.98
CA PHE A 61 -1.21 0.04 4.28
C PHE A 61 -0.72 1.46 4.07
N SER A 62 -1.56 2.44 4.40
CA SER A 62 -1.20 3.84 4.36
C SER A 62 -0.27 4.24 5.50
N GLY A 63 0.68 5.10 5.19
CA GLY A 63 1.61 5.67 6.15
C GLY A 63 2.86 6.19 5.47
N CYS A 64 3.76 6.80 6.22
CA CYS A 64 5.02 7.28 5.65
C CYS A 64 5.89 6.12 5.15
N THR A 65 6.18 6.10 3.85
CA THR A 65 7.02 5.09 3.20
C THR A 65 8.50 5.45 3.12
N ASP A 66 8.85 6.68 3.51
CA ASP A 66 10.24 7.16 3.47
C ASP A 66 10.99 6.73 4.74
N ALA A 67 12.04 5.92 4.57
CA ALA A 67 12.86 5.42 5.68
C ALA A 67 13.70 6.50 6.39
N THR A 68 13.74 7.72 5.85
CA THR A 68 14.41 8.88 6.46
C THR A 68 13.48 9.75 7.32
N ALA A 69 12.17 9.50 7.28
CA ALA A 69 11.19 10.21 8.11
C ALA A 69 11.12 9.63 9.53
N ASP A 70 10.81 10.48 10.51
CA ASP A 70 10.71 10.10 11.93
C ASP A 70 9.53 9.16 12.20
N ASN A 71 8.48 9.27 11.38
CA ASN A 71 7.29 8.43 11.46
C ASN A 71 7.22 7.36 10.36
N TYR A 72 8.37 6.93 9.84
CA TYR A 72 8.45 5.81 8.88
C TYR A 72 7.73 4.56 9.39
N ILE A 73 6.88 3.97 8.53
CA ILE A 73 6.18 2.72 8.82
C ILE A 73 6.72 1.63 7.88
N PRO A 74 7.50 0.64 8.38
CA PRO A 74 8.19 -0.35 7.53
C PRO A 74 7.30 -1.24 6.65
N TYR A 75 6.01 -1.30 6.95
CA TYR A 75 5.03 -2.09 6.20
C TYR A 75 4.04 -1.21 5.42
N ALA A 76 4.19 0.12 5.47
CA ALA A 76 3.41 1.00 4.60
C ALA A 76 3.85 0.79 3.15
N ASN A 77 2.87 0.67 2.25
CA ASN A 77 3.10 0.51 0.81
C ASN A 77 2.34 1.57 -0.01
N ASN A 78 1.68 2.50 0.68
CA ASN A 78 1.01 3.65 0.12
C ASN A 78 1.36 4.88 0.96
N ASP A 79 2.08 5.82 0.38
CA ASP A 79 2.41 7.07 1.04
C ASP A 79 1.14 7.93 1.16
N ASP A 80 0.77 8.27 2.39
CA ASP A 80 -0.38 9.12 2.70
C ASP A 80 0.00 10.59 2.88
N GLY A 81 1.27 10.93 2.66
CA GLY A 81 1.81 12.28 2.84
C GLY A 81 1.95 12.69 4.31
N SER A 82 1.87 11.74 5.24
CA SER A 82 2.04 12.00 6.67
C SER A 82 3.51 12.09 7.10
N CYS A 83 4.47 11.86 6.20
CA CYS A 83 5.90 11.87 6.55
C CYS A 83 6.29 13.14 7.30
N VAL A 84 6.81 12.93 8.51
CA VAL A 84 7.40 13.95 9.37
C VAL A 84 8.89 13.80 9.24
N PHE A 85 9.53 14.83 8.71
CA PHE A 85 10.97 14.97 8.73
C PHE A 85 11.29 15.98 9.81
N GLU A 86 12.21 15.63 10.71
CA GLU A 86 12.76 16.59 11.66
C GLU A 86 13.21 17.83 10.86
N PRO A 87 12.72 19.04 11.20
CA PRO A 87 13.23 20.26 10.60
C PRO A 87 14.73 20.30 10.87
N CYS A 88 15.49 20.84 9.91
CA CYS A 88 16.93 20.77 9.88
C CYS A 88 17.58 21.49 11.09
N ALA A 89 17.58 20.87 12.26
CA ALA A 89 18.04 21.50 13.49
C ALA A 89 19.50 21.13 13.74
N GLY A 90 20.42 22.03 13.35
CA GLY A 90 21.80 21.97 13.81
C GLY A 90 22.81 21.34 12.83
N GLY A 91 22.88 21.86 11.60
CA GLY A 91 24.02 21.63 10.70
C GLY A 91 24.03 20.30 9.95
N ASP A 92 23.03 19.44 10.18
CA ASP A 92 22.81 18.20 9.40
C ASP A 92 22.13 18.46 8.04
N CYS A 93 21.77 19.70 7.74
CA CYS A 93 21.34 20.14 6.42
C CYS A 93 22.39 21.08 5.81
N PRO A 94 23.21 20.59 4.86
CA PRO A 94 24.29 21.38 4.28
C PRO A 94 23.85 22.64 3.51
N LEU A 95 22.54 22.80 3.25
CA LEU A 95 21.98 23.88 2.43
C LEU A 95 20.97 24.76 3.18
N ASP A 96 20.73 24.52 4.47
CA ASP A 96 20.05 25.49 5.35
C ASP A 96 21.10 26.52 5.79
N THR A 97 21.20 27.59 5.01
CA THR A 97 22.24 28.61 5.18
C THR A 97 21.86 29.67 6.22
N ASN A 98 20.57 29.80 6.53
CA ASN A 98 20.06 30.82 7.44
C ASN A 98 19.71 30.24 8.83
N GLY A 99 19.71 28.92 8.98
CA GLY A 99 19.45 28.18 10.22
C GLY A 99 17.97 28.15 10.61
N ASP A 100 17.04 28.30 9.67
CA ASP A 100 15.60 28.33 9.92
C ASP A 100 14.94 26.94 9.93
N GLY A 101 15.70 25.89 9.59
CA GLY A 101 15.25 24.49 9.62
C GLY A 101 14.63 24.00 8.32
N GLU A 102 14.59 24.82 7.27
CA GLU A 102 14.04 24.48 5.95
C GLU A 102 15.10 24.66 4.85
N ILE A 103 14.96 23.95 3.72
CA ILE A 103 15.71 24.30 2.49
C ILE A 103 14.76 25.04 1.56
N GLY A 104 14.87 26.36 1.54
CA GLY A 104 13.94 27.22 0.84
C GLY A 104 14.58 28.16 -0.17
N SER A 105 13.74 29.00 -0.76
CA SER A 105 14.21 30.12 -1.58
C SER A 105 15.03 31.13 -0.77
N ALA A 106 14.84 31.21 0.55
CA ALA A 106 15.63 32.07 1.42
C ALA A 106 17.09 31.60 1.45
N ASP A 107 17.34 30.30 1.57
CA ASP A 107 18.69 29.73 1.52
C ASP A 107 19.34 29.88 0.16
N LEU A 108 18.56 29.68 -0.90
CA LEU A 108 19.05 29.94 -2.24
C LEU A 108 19.46 31.42 -2.40
N LEU A 109 18.70 32.35 -1.82
CA LEU A 109 19.04 33.77 -1.87
C LEU A 109 20.28 34.08 -1.04
N ASP A 110 20.42 33.51 0.15
CA ASP A 110 21.61 33.68 0.99
C ASP A 110 22.85 33.12 0.30
N PHE A 111 22.74 31.95 -0.33
CA PHE A 111 23.79 31.41 -1.21
C PHE A 111 24.13 32.38 -2.35
N LEU A 112 23.13 32.93 -3.04
CA LEU A 112 23.34 33.84 -4.17
C LEU A 112 23.91 35.20 -3.75
N VAL A 113 23.64 35.66 -2.52
CA VAL A 113 24.27 36.85 -1.94
C VAL A 113 25.76 36.62 -1.71
N ALA A 114 26.13 35.46 -1.17
CA ALA A 114 27.51 35.09 -0.93
C ALA A 114 28.25 34.59 -2.18
N PHE A 115 27.53 34.26 -3.27
CA PHE A 115 28.10 33.64 -4.46
C PHE A 115 29.16 34.53 -5.12
N GLY A 116 30.41 34.06 -5.09
CA GLY A 116 31.54 34.76 -5.68
C GLY A 116 32.21 35.80 -4.77
N GLN A 117 31.77 35.93 -3.52
CA GLN A 117 32.51 36.70 -2.51
C GLN A 117 33.74 35.91 -2.03
N ALA A 118 34.82 36.61 -1.66
CA ALA A 118 35.98 35.99 -1.03
C ALA A 118 35.65 35.68 0.44
N CYS A 119 36.17 34.56 0.97
CA CYS A 119 35.91 34.17 2.37
C CYS A 119 36.45 35.17 3.42
N GLU A 120 37.21 36.18 3.00
CA GLU A 120 37.71 37.25 3.88
C GLU A 120 36.68 38.38 4.09
N ASP A 121 35.60 38.39 3.30
CA ASP A 121 34.55 39.42 3.31
C ASP A 121 33.20 38.90 3.86
N LEU A 122 33.18 37.69 4.44
CA LEU A 122 32.05 37.06 5.14
C LEU A 122 32.36 36.94 6.64
#